data_AF-A0A938EKB5-F1
#
_entry.id   AF-A0A938EKB5-F1
#
_cell.length_a   1.000
_cell.length_b   1.000
_cell.length_c   1.000
_cell.angle_alpha   90.00
_cell.angle_beta   90.00
_cell.angle_gamma   90.00
#
_symmetry.space_group_name_H-M   'P 1'
#
loop_
_entity.id
_entity.type
_entity.pdbx_description
1 polymer ?
#
loop_
_entity_poly.entity_id
_entity_poly.type
_entity_poly.pdbx_seq_one_letter_code
_entity_poly.pdbx_strand_id
1 'polypeptide(L)'
;MKGELWTGDSKVAAQSKKSSLQETHPHLAAQAAGWDPEGVTGGSTRSLRWRCPRGHEWEAAVYSRVAGSGCPVCAGRRVERGFNDLATTHPKFAPLAVFDATTVTAGSSKVLPWRCSKGHEWTAKVADVTSGEGTCPVCIGRRVIPGVNDLATLNPALASEALFDATAVTLFSNRILPWRCSKGHEWKTSPSHRSRTGCPTCGRKTVLPGFNDLATTHPELATEALFDATSVVSGSNRRLPWRCTLGHEWTAPVIRRAGPQGTGCPYCTGQKILPGFNDLSTTRPDLAAEVLLEDPRTLTAFSNKRVSWRCSQGHEWQAAVANRAMGKDCPYCSGRKAIPGLTDLATTHPALADEALFDPTAVSAGSNRRLPWRCGEGHEWKATPVSRTSRTTGCPSCAPYGYDINRPAWLYLLAHETEGLLQVGITGDPETRLRAHRGNGWEPLDIRGPMDGHLAKQWETDILDLLRSKGVPLGRSAGSG
;
A
#
# COMPACT_ATOMS: atom_id res chain seq x y z
N MET A 1 24.70 88.09 -92.53
CA MET A 1 24.28 87.76 -91.15
C MET A 1 22.77 87.61 -91.17
N LYS A 2 22.29 86.37 -91.34
CA LYS A 2 20.86 86.03 -91.36
C LYS A 2 20.41 85.78 -89.92
N GLY A 3 19.25 86.31 -89.55
CA GLY A 3 18.60 86.03 -88.28
C GLY A 3 17.86 84.70 -88.30
N GLU A 4 17.32 84.33 -87.13
CA GLU A 4 16.09 83.53 -87.00
C GLU A 4 15.61 83.55 -85.54
N LEU A 5 14.30 83.78 -85.40
CA LEU A 5 13.48 83.56 -84.21
C LEU A 5 13.17 82.06 -84.07
N TRP A 6 13.04 81.56 -82.84
CA TRP A 6 12.09 80.51 -82.39
C TRP A 6 12.24 80.33 -80.86
N THR A 7 11.25 80.69 -80.00
CA THR A 7 10.15 79.85 -79.46
C THR A 7 10.60 78.43 -79.10
N GLY A 8 10.43 77.85 -77.92
CA GLY A 8 9.60 78.12 -76.75
C GLY A 8 9.38 76.74 -76.12
N ASP A 9 9.64 76.55 -74.82
CA ASP A 9 9.31 75.31 -74.13
C ASP A 9 8.54 75.60 -72.85
N SER A 10 7.23 75.36 -72.94
CA SER A 10 6.28 75.37 -71.84
C SER A 10 6.58 74.23 -70.88
N LYS A 11 7.17 74.54 -69.72
CA LYS A 11 7.16 73.63 -68.56
C LYS A 11 5.74 73.57 -68.01
N VAL A 12 4.99 72.54 -68.40
CA VAL A 12 3.81 72.08 -67.66
C VAL A 12 4.30 71.58 -66.30
N ALA A 13 4.09 72.40 -65.26
CA ALA A 13 4.29 71.97 -63.88
C ALA A 13 3.21 70.93 -63.55
N ALA A 14 3.59 69.64 -63.59
CA ALA A 14 2.78 68.58 -63.00
C ALA A 14 2.65 68.85 -61.50
N GLN A 15 1.51 69.41 -61.09
CA GLN A 15 1.12 69.46 -59.69
C GLN A 15 1.06 68.02 -59.18
N SER A 16 2.04 67.63 -58.36
CA SER A 16 1.99 66.39 -57.58
C SER A 16 0.72 66.45 -56.72
N LYS A 17 -0.31 65.75 -57.18
CA LYS A 17 -1.57 65.57 -56.47
C LYS A 17 -1.23 64.77 -55.20
N LYS A 18 -1.02 65.46 -54.08
CA LYS A 18 -0.77 64.78 -52.80
C LYS A 18 -2.01 63.96 -52.48
N SER A 19 -1.90 62.64 -52.53
CA SER A 19 -3.02 61.72 -52.25
C SER A 19 -3.62 62.00 -50.87
N SER A 20 -4.94 61.99 -50.80
CA SER A 20 -5.67 62.32 -49.57
C SER A 20 -5.55 61.19 -48.54
N LEU A 21 -5.90 61.49 -47.28
CA LEU A 21 -5.96 60.49 -46.23
C LEU A 21 -7.04 59.44 -46.53
N GLN A 22 -8.15 59.84 -47.14
CA GLN A 22 -9.22 58.93 -47.59
C GLN A 22 -8.70 57.89 -48.60
N GLU A 23 -7.88 58.33 -49.56
CA GLU A 23 -7.31 57.46 -50.60
C GLU A 23 -6.22 56.52 -50.03
N THR A 24 -5.35 57.05 -49.18
CA THR A 24 -4.18 56.30 -48.70
C THR A 24 -4.46 55.44 -47.47
N HIS A 25 -5.38 55.86 -46.59
CA HIS A 25 -5.69 55.21 -45.32
C HIS A 25 -7.21 55.28 -45.02
N PRO A 26 -8.06 54.60 -45.81
CA PRO A 26 -9.53 54.70 -45.69
C PRO A 26 -10.05 54.29 -44.30
N HIS A 27 -9.35 53.38 -43.61
CA HIS A 27 -9.69 52.94 -42.25
C HIS A 27 -9.43 54.01 -41.17
N LEU A 28 -8.47 54.91 -41.38
CA LEU A 28 -8.26 56.08 -40.51
C LEU A 28 -9.24 57.18 -40.85
N ALA A 29 -9.51 57.39 -42.14
CA ALA A 29 -10.46 58.39 -42.61
C ALA A 29 -11.88 58.14 -42.06
N ALA A 30 -12.31 56.87 -41.95
CA ALA A 30 -13.56 56.49 -41.27
C ALA A 30 -13.63 56.85 -39.77
N GLN A 31 -12.50 57.19 -39.14
CA GLN A 31 -12.41 57.61 -37.74
C GLN A 31 -12.39 59.14 -37.58
N ALA A 32 -12.55 59.90 -38.66
CA ALA A 32 -12.65 61.35 -38.61
C ALA A 32 -13.93 61.78 -37.88
N ALA A 33 -13.80 62.67 -36.89
CA ALA A 33 -14.93 63.16 -36.10
C ALA A 33 -15.16 64.64 -36.39
N GLY A 34 -16.04 64.93 -37.34
CA GLY A 34 -16.45 66.30 -37.69
C GLY A 34 -15.47 67.07 -38.57
N TRP A 35 -14.65 66.40 -39.38
CA TRP A 35 -13.77 67.01 -40.37
C TRP A 35 -13.68 66.13 -41.63
N ASP A 36 -13.34 66.73 -42.76
CA ASP A 36 -13.29 66.08 -44.07
C ASP A 36 -11.90 65.43 -44.34
N PRO A 37 -11.82 64.09 -44.49
CA PRO A 37 -10.58 63.38 -44.79
C PRO A 37 -10.02 63.59 -46.20
N GLU A 38 -10.80 64.12 -47.15
CA GLU A 38 -10.35 64.35 -48.52
C GLU A 38 -9.38 65.55 -48.60
N GLY A 39 -9.52 66.53 -47.70
CA GLY A 39 -8.70 67.74 -47.64
C GLY A 39 -7.39 67.63 -46.85
N VAL A 40 -7.03 66.44 -46.36
CA VAL A 40 -5.88 66.23 -45.46
C VAL A 40 -5.00 65.09 -45.97
N THR A 41 -3.68 65.26 -45.95
CA THR A 41 -2.72 64.23 -46.37
C THR A 41 -2.21 63.43 -45.17
N GLY A 42 -1.78 62.18 -45.38
CA GLY A 42 -1.30 61.29 -44.32
C GLY A 42 -0.11 61.81 -43.50
N GLY A 43 0.73 62.66 -44.09
CA GLY A 43 1.88 63.29 -43.41
C GLY A 43 1.54 64.58 -42.64
N SER A 44 0.26 64.94 -42.52
CA SER A 44 -0.12 66.22 -41.90
C SER A 44 0.19 66.26 -40.40
N THR A 45 0.75 67.39 -39.94
CA THR A 45 1.00 67.69 -38.53
C THR A 45 -0.23 68.23 -37.80
N ARG A 46 -1.34 68.46 -38.52
CA ARG A 46 -2.59 68.97 -37.93
C ARG A 46 -3.15 68.01 -36.90
N SER A 47 -3.38 68.50 -35.69
CA SER A 47 -4.15 67.78 -34.66
C SER A 47 -5.63 67.90 -34.99
N LEU A 48 -6.30 66.77 -35.18
CA LEU A 48 -7.72 66.69 -35.53
C LEU A 48 -8.43 65.76 -34.53
N ARG A 49 -9.75 65.90 -34.41
CA ARG A 49 -10.59 65.09 -33.52
C ARG A 49 -10.90 63.75 -34.19
N TRP A 50 -10.64 62.65 -33.50
CA TRP A 50 -10.87 61.29 -33.98
C TRP A 50 -11.89 60.58 -33.09
N ARG A 51 -12.66 59.65 -33.66
CA ARG A 51 -13.58 58.76 -32.96
C ARG A 51 -13.26 57.32 -33.31
N CYS A 52 -13.06 56.46 -32.31
CA CYS A 52 -12.83 55.04 -32.56
C CYS A 52 -14.15 54.27 -32.67
N PRO A 53 -14.15 53.02 -33.16
CA PRO A 53 -15.38 52.21 -33.26
C PRO A 53 -16.11 52.00 -31.93
N ARG A 54 -15.42 52.14 -30.79
CA ARG A 54 -16.00 52.05 -29.44
C ARG A 54 -16.55 53.38 -28.92
N GLY A 55 -16.57 54.43 -29.75
CA GLY A 55 -17.15 55.74 -29.42
C GLY A 55 -16.23 56.72 -28.73
N HIS A 56 -15.02 56.33 -28.31
CA HIS A 56 -14.09 57.24 -27.65
C HIS A 56 -13.57 58.30 -28.60
N GLU A 57 -13.52 59.55 -28.13
CA GLU A 57 -13.02 60.68 -28.89
C GLU A 57 -11.72 61.25 -28.32
N TRP A 58 -10.80 61.60 -29.21
CA TRP A 58 -9.52 62.20 -28.83
C TRP A 58 -8.92 63.04 -29.94
N GLU A 59 -8.01 63.93 -29.58
CA GLU A 59 -7.24 64.72 -30.53
C GLU A 59 -5.87 64.07 -30.77
N ALA A 60 -5.47 63.99 -32.03
CA ALA A 60 -4.15 63.52 -32.42
C ALA A 60 -3.75 64.07 -33.79
N ALA A 61 -2.44 64.22 -34.00
CA ALA A 61 -1.90 64.59 -35.31
C ALA A 61 -2.06 63.46 -36.33
N VAL A 62 -2.38 63.80 -37.58
CA VAL A 62 -2.65 62.82 -38.66
C VAL A 62 -1.46 61.91 -38.92
N TYR A 63 -0.23 62.45 -38.98
CA TYR A 63 0.98 61.63 -39.17
C TYR A 63 1.19 60.62 -38.04
N SER A 64 0.83 60.96 -36.80
CA SER A 64 0.95 60.06 -35.63
C SER A 64 -0.05 58.90 -35.72
N ARG A 65 -1.24 59.15 -36.28
CA ARG A 65 -2.25 58.11 -36.56
C ARG A 65 -1.78 57.15 -37.65
N VAL A 66 -1.19 57.68 -38.72
CA VAL A 66 -0.58 56.89 -39.81
C VAL A 66 0.58 56.03 -39.29
N ALA A 67 1.38 56.56 -38.37
CA ALA A 67 2.44 55.82 -37.70
C ALA A 67 1.93 54.75 -36.69
N GLY A 68 0.62 54.54 -36.57
CA GLY A 68 0.02 53.48 -35.75
C GLY A 68 -0.46 53.91 -34.36
N SER A 69 -0.45 55.21 -34.03
CA SER A 69 -0.99 55.67 -32.74
C SER A 69 -2.52 55.56 -32.73
N GLY A 70 -3.04 54.58 -31.98
CA GLY A 70 -4.47 54.36 -31.82
C GLY A 70 -5.12 55.16 -30.69
N CYS A 71 -6.39 54.86 -30.42
CA CYS A 71 -7.19 55.46 -29.35
C CYS A 71 -6.50 55.33 -27.97
N PRO A 72 -6.26 56.43 -27.23
CA PRO A 72 -5.57 56.39 -25.94
C PRO A 72 -6.39 55.66 -24.86
N VAL A 73 -7.72 55.65 -24.97
CA VAL A 73 -8.61 54.92 -24.05
C VAL A 73 -8.56 53.42 -24.33
N CYS A 74 -8.74 53.00 -25.60
CA CYS A 74 -8.62 51.59 -25.96
C CYS A 74 -7.23 51.01 -25.67
N ALA A 75 -6.17 51.82 -25.80
CA ALA A 75 -4.80 51.43 -25.50
C ALA A 75 -4.44 51.52 -23.99
N GLY A 76 -5.37 51.94 -23.13
CA GLY A 76 -5.15 52.07 -21.68
C GLY A 76 -4.20 53.19 -21.25
N ARG A 77 -3.86 54.12 -22.16
CA ARG A 77 -3.00 55.29 -21.89
C ARG A 77 -3.76 56.43 -21.21
N ARG A 78 -5.09 56.49 -21.42
CA ARG A 78 -6.01 57.43 -20.76
C ARG A 78 -7.14 56.64 -20.13
N VAL A 79 -7.47 56.96 -18.87
CA VAL A 79 -8.54 56.29 -18.12
C VAL A 79 -9.88 56.92 -18.47
N GLU A 80 -10.88 56.08 -18.71
CA GLU A 80 -12.27 56.42 -18.90
C GLU A 80 -13.13 55.57 -17.96
N ARG A 81 -13.84 56.25 -17.06
CA ARG A 81 -14.66 55.61 -16.02
C ARG A 81 -15.79 54.82 -16.66
N GLY A 82 -16.03 53.60 -16.18
CA GLY A 82 -17.03 52.69 -16.72
C GLY A 82 -16.57 51.94 -17.97
N PHE A 83 -15.34 52.14 -18.44
CA PHE A 83 -14.83 51.48 -19.64
C PHE A 83 -13.52 50.72 -19.40
N ASN A 84 -12.41 51.41 -19.13
CA ASN A 84 -11.09 50.80 -18.99
C ASN A 84 -10.46 50.98 -17.60
N ASP A 85 -11.18 51.57 -16.65
CA ASP A 85 -10.72 51.73 -15.29
C ASP A 85 -10.63 50.37 -14.56
N LEU A 86 -9.83 50.35 -13.49
CA LEU A 86 -9.54 49.15 -12.72
C LEU A 86 -10.81 48.59 -12.04
N ALA A 87 -11.69 49.45 -11.52
CA ALA A 87 -12.91 49.01 -10.87
C ALA A 87 -13.87 48.30 -11.85
N THR A 88 -14.00 48.82 -13.07
CA THR A 88 -14.85 48.22 -14.11
C THR A 88 -14.25 46.94 -14.69
N THR A 89 -12.97 46.98 -15.06
CA THR A 89 -12.33 45.86 -15.78
C THR A 89 -11.85 44.74 -14.86
N HIS A 90 -11.47 45.06 -13.61
CA HIS A 90 -10.94 44.12 -12.64
C HIS A 90 -11.54 44.37 -11.24
N PRO A 91 -12.86 44.19 -11.07
CA PRO A 91 -13.58 44.55 -9.84
C PRO A 91 -13.04 43.86 -8.59
N LYS A 92 -12.41 42.68 -8.73
CA LYS A 92 -11.79 41.93 -7.63
C LYS A 92 -10.67 42.70 -6.90
N PHE A 93 -10.04 43.68 -7.55
CA PHE A 93 -8.96 44.47 -6.95
C PHE A 93 -9.44 45.76 -6.30
N ALA A 94 -10.66 46.22 -6.61
CA ALA A 94 -11.21 47.44 -6.01
C ALA A 94 -11.31 47.36 -4.47
N PRO A 95 -11.70 46.23 -3.84
CA PRO A 95 -11.67 46.08 -2.38
C PRO A 95 -10.27 46.14 -1.75
N LEU A 96 -9.21 45.90 -2.56
CA LEU A 96 -7.83 45.97 -2.08
C LEU A 96 -7.24 47.38 -2.21
N ALA A 97 -7.84 48.24 -3.02
CA ALA A 97 -7.32 49.56 -3.33
C ALA A 97 -7.62 50.54 -2.17
N VAL A 98 -6.59 51.19 -1.63
CA VAL A 98 -6.75 52.30 -0.66
C VAL A 98 -6.82 53.65 -1.40
N PHE A 99 -7.32 53.63 -2.64
CA PHE A 99 -7.41 54.76 -3.56
C PHE A 99 -8.63 54.58 -4.46
N ASP A 100 -9.03 55.63 -5.19
CA ASP A 100 -10.13 55.55 -6.16
C ASP A 100 -9.73 54.67 -7.37
N ALA A 101 -10.20 53.42 -7.36
CA ALA A 101 -9.95 52.44 -8.41
C ALA A 101 -10.51 52.84 -9.80
N THR A 102 -11.36 53.87 -9.88
CA THR A 102 -11.86 54.40 -11.16
C THR A 102 -10.86 55.34 -11.87
N THR A 103 -9.71 55.64 -11.25
CA THR A 103 -8.73 56.64 -11.74
C THR A 103 -7.49 56.04 -12.41
N VAL A 104 -7.40 54.71 -12.50
CA VAL A 104 -6.26 53.99 -13.07
C VAL A 104 -6.73 52.81 -13.91
N THR A 105 -5.95 52.44 -14.92
CA THR A 105 -6.13 51.18 -15.67
C THR A 105 -5.36 50.04 -15.00
N ALA A 106 -5.74 48.79 -15.26
CA ALA A 106 -5.06 47.62 -14.70
C ALA A 106 -3.56 47.53 -15.04
N GLY A 107 -3.16 47.92 -16.26
CA GLY A 107 -1.75 47.95 -16.68
C GLY A 107 -0.96 49.18 -16.21
N SER A 108 -1.46 49.98 -15.28
CA SER A 108 -0.78 51.21 -14.85
C SER A 108 0.51 50.92 -14.08
N SER A 109 1.59 51.65 -14.40
CA SER A 109 2.87 51.59 -13.68
C SER A 109 2.89 52.42 -12.40
N LYS A 110 1.79 53.12 -12.07
CA LYS A 110 1.67 53.92 -10.83
C LYS A 110 1.80 53.01 -9.60
N VAL A 111 2.67 53.40 -8.66
CA VAL A 111 2.80 52.76 -7.35
C VAL A 111 1.78 53.36 -6.40
N LEU A 112 0.86 52.54 -5.89
CA LEU A 112 -0.25 52.99 -5.05
C LEU A 112 -0.36 52.10 -3.78
N PRO A 113 -1.01 52.59 -2.71
CA PRO A 113 -1.23 51.82 -1.49
C PRO A 113 -2.38 50.81 -1.65
N TRP A 114 -2.17 49.61 -1.10
CA TRP A 114 -3.10 48.49 -1.10
C TRP A 114 -3.27 47.94 0.31
N ARG A 115 -4.45 47.38 0.60
CA ARG A 115 -4.77 46.72 1.87
C ARG A 115 -5.47 45.40 1.60
N CYS A 116 -5.05 44.32 2.26
CA CYS A 116 -5.72 43.02 2.12
C CYS A 116 -6.83 42.87 3.15
N SER A 117 -7.64 41.81 3.01
CA SER A 117 -8.71 41.48 3.95
C SER A 117 -8.23 41.25 5.39
N LYS A 118 -6.96 40.87 5.59
CA LYS A 118 -6.32 40.75 6.92
C LYS A 118 -5.79 42.08 7.46
N GLY A 119 -5.99 43.19 6.75
CA GLY A 119 -5.58 44.53 7.17
C GLY A 119 -4.14 44.91 6.83
N HIS A 120 -3.33 44.02 6.26
CA HIS A 120 -1.95 44.34 5.89
C HIS A 120 -1.89 45.37 4.77
N GLU A 121 -1.10 46.43 4.97
CA GLU A 121 -0.87 47.49 4.00
C GLU A 121 0.46 47.30 3.25
N TRP A 122 0.45 47.52 1.95
CA TRP A 122 1.67 47.55 1.13
C TRP A 122 1.55 48.51 -0.05
N THR A 123 2.69 48.92 -0.61
CA THR A 123 2.77 49.73 -1.83
C THR A 123 3.26 48.88 -2.99
N ALA A 124 2.62 48.99 -4.14
CA ALA A 124 2.98 48.26 -5.36
C ALA A 124 2.40 48.93 -6.60
N LYS A 125 2.97 48.60 -7.77
CA LYS A 125 2.43 49.06 -9.06
C LYS A 125 1.07 48.39 -9.33
N VAL A 126 0.13 49.11 -9.93
CA VAL A 126 -1.18 48.54 -10.32
C VAL A 126 -1.01 47.33 -11.25
N ALA A 127 -0.09 47.42 -12.22
CA ALA A 127 0.25 46.31 -13.11
C ALA A 127 0.78 45.07 -12.37
N ASP A 128 1.59 45.25 -11.33
CA ASP A 128 2.18 44.13 -10.57
C ASP A 128 1.13 43.47 -9.67
N VAL A 129 0.23 44.25 -9.06
CA VAL A 129 -0.85 43.72 -8.24
C VAL A 129 -1.89 42.99 -9.09
N THR A 130 -2.23 43.53 -10.26
CA THR A 130 -3.20 42.90 -11.16
C THR A 130 -2.66 41.61 -11.78
N SER A 131 -1.42 41.62 -12.29
CA SER A 131 -0.76 40.41 -12.81
C SER A 131 -0.44 39.38 -11.71
N GLY A 132 -0.11 39.86 -10.51
CA GLY A 132 0.14 39.06 -9.31
C GLY A 132 -1.11 38.66 -8.53
N GLU A 133 -2.31 38.78 -9.14
CA GLU A 133 -3.59 38.33 -8.57
C GLU A 133 -3.90 38.90 -7.17
N GLY A 134 -3.44 40.12 -6.87
CA GLY A 134 -3.73 40.79 -5.59
C GLY A 134 -2.99 40.19 -4.41
N THR A 135 -1.92 39.41 -4.64
CA THR A 135 -1.22 38.68 -3.58
C THR A 135 -0.54 39.63 -2.58
N CYS A 136 -1.01 39.60 -1.33
CA CYS A 136 -0.44 40.40 -0.25
C CYS A 136 0.93 39.83 0.17
N PRO A 137 2.04 40.62 0.10
CA PRO A 137 3.40 40.14 0.38
C PRO A 137 3.62 39.67 1.82
N VAL A 138 2.85 40.20 2.76
CA VAL A 138 2.86 39.79 4.17
C VAL A 138 2.15 38.44 4.34
N CYS A 139 0.95 38.28 3.74
CA CYS A 139 0.19 37.03 3.84
C CYS A 139 0.93 35.82 3.25
N ILE A 140 1.63 36.01 2.13
CA ILE A 140 2.40 34.94 1.48
C ILE A 140 3.81 34.79 2.08
N GLY A 141 4.19 35.64 3.04
CA GLY A 141 5.47 35.57 3.74
C GLY A 141 6.69 36.03 2.95
N ARG A 142 6.52 36.80 1.87
CA ARG A 142 7.61 37.49 1.15
C ARG A 142 8.15 38.69 1.91
N ARG A 143 7.31 39.34 2.72
CA ARG A 143 7.67 40.42 3.65
C ARG A 143 7.38 39.96 5.07
N VAL A 144 8.38 40.06 5.95
CA VAL A 144 8.24 39.72 7.38
C VAL A 144 7.94 40.98 8.17
N ILE A 145 6.98 40.89 9.08
CA ILE A 145 6.63 41.90 10.07
C ILE A 145 6.65 41.21 11.44
N PRO A 146 7.61 41.56 12.32
CA PRO A 146 7.66 41.05 13.69
C PRO A 146 6.35 41.30 14.44
N GLY A 147 5.87 40.29 15.18
CA GLY A 147 4.60 40.30 15.90
C GLY A 147 3.38 39.98 15.03
N VAL A 148 3.53 39.76 13.72
CA VAL A 148 2.41 39.53 12.79
C VAL A 148 2.54 38.20 12.06
N ASN A 149 3.63 38.01 11.31
CA ASN A 149 3.81 36.84 10.44
C ASN A 149 5.21 36.21 10.53
N ASP A 150 6.00 36.61 11.51
CA ASP A 150 7.29 36.02 11.79
C ASP A 150 7.16 34.64 12.45
N LEU A 151 8.24 33.87 12.41
CA LEU A 151 8.30 32.51 12.93
C LEU A 151 8.07 32.46 14.45
N ALA A 152 8.61 33.41 15.21
CA ALA A 152 8.44 33.45 16.66
C ALA A 152 6.97 33.63 17.05
N THR A 153 6.24 34.51 16.35
CA THR A 153 4.81 34.73 16.57
C THR A 153 3.96 33.55 16.11
N LEU A 154 4.22 33.01 14.91
CA LEU A 154 3.38 31.96 14.33
C LEU A 154 3.62 30.58 14.93
N ASN A 155 4.84 30.28 15.40
CA ASN A 155 5.17 29.00 16.02
C ASN A 155 6.28 29.15 17.07
N PRO A 156 5.93 29.55 18.30
CA PRO A 156 6.89 29.74 19.39
C PRO A 156 7.68 28.48 19.73
N ALA A 157 7.04 27.31 19.67
CA ALA A 157 7.69 26.03 19.94
C ALA A 157 8.81 25.76 18.92
N LEU A 158 8.55 26.00 17.63
CA LEU A 158 9.57 25.83 16.61
C LEU A 158 10.66 26.91 16.70
N ALA A 159 10.29 28.15 17.01
CA ALA A 159 11.23 29.24 17.22
C ALA A 159 12.22 28.95 18.37
N SER A 160 11.81 28.20 19.39
CA SER A 160 12.71 27.78 20.48
C SER A 160 13.88 26.87 20.03
N GLU A 161 13.76 26.25 18.86
CA GLU A 161 14.83 25.42 18.27
C GLU A 161 15.73 26.20 17.29
N ALA A 162 15.41 27.47 17.01
CA ALA A 162 16.13 28.28 16.04
C ALA A 162 17.48 28.77 16.63
N LEU A 163 18.57 28.60 15.88
CA LEU A 163 19.87 29.20 16.19
C LEU A 163 20.07 30.53 15.43
N PHE A 164 18.97 31.23 15.14
CA PHE A 164 18.93 32.48 14.40
C PHE A 164 17.78 33.35 14.92
N ASP A 165 17.72 34.61 14.50
CA ASP A 165 16.62 35.51 14.84
C ASP A 165 15.30 35.06 14.19
N ALA A 166 14.44 34.43 14.98
CA ALA A 166 13.14 33.93 14.56
C ALA A 166 12.12 35.03 14.24
N THR A 167 12.39 36.29 14.61
CA THR A 167 11.52 37.43 14.25
C THR A 167 11.77 37.95 12.84
N ALA A 168 12.91 37.58 12.23
CA ALA A 168 13.33 38.05 10.91
C ALA A 168 12.89 37.15 9.74
N VAL A 169 12.26 36.00 10.00
CA VAL A 169 11.86 35.02 8.97
C VAL A 169 10.44 34.52 9.20
N THR A 170 9.77 34.08 8.13
CA THR A 170 8.46 33.43 8.23
C THR A 170 8.59 31.90 8.25
N LEU A 171 7.53 31.22 8.70
CA LEU A 171 7.40 29.76 8.63
C LEU A 171 7.52 29.19 7.20
N PHE A 172 7.26 30.00 6.18
CA PHE A 172 7.26 29.57 4.78
C PHE A 172 8.58 29.85 4.06
N SER A 173 9.55 30.46 4.76
CA SER A 173 10.87 30.74 4.18
C SER A 173 11.57 29.45 3.75
N ASN A 174 12.13 29.47 2.54
CA ASN A 174 12.96 28.40 1.99
C ASN A 174 14.46 28.62 2.26
N ARG A 175 14.83 29.68 3.01
CA ARG A 175 16.22 29.94 3.39
C ARG A 175 16.72 28.84 4.32
N ILE A 176 17.88 28.26 4.00
CA ILE A 176 18.53 27.26 4.85
C ILE A 176 19.14 27.94 6.07
N LEU A 177 18.70 27.54 7.26
CA LEU A 177 19.08 28.14 8.54
C LEU A 177 19.47 27.05 9.55
N PRO A 178 20.32 27.36 10.56
CA PRO A 178 20.73 26.42 11.59
C PRO A 178 19.65 26.21 12.66
N TRP A 179 19.48 24.97 13.11
CA TRP A 179 18.52 24.54 14.13
C TRP A 179 19.20 23.65 15.17
N ARG A 180 18.67 23.63 16.40
CA ARG A 180 19.08 22.73 17.47
C ARG A 180 17.85 22.12 18.14
N CYS A 181 17.81 20.79 18.23
CA CYS A 181 16.72 20.10 18.94
C CYS A 181 16.97 20.06 20.45
N SER A 182 15.97 19.64 21.23
CA SER A 182 16.07 19.46 22.68
C SER A 182 17.18 18.49 23.14
N LYS A 183 17.59 17.56 22.27
CA LYS A 183 18.72 16.64 22.54
C LYS A 183 20.08 17.22 22.15
N GLY A 184 20.15 18.49 21.73
CA GLY A 184 21.39 19.18 21.38
C GLY A 184 21.90 18.95 19.96
N HIS A 185 21.26 18.11 19.14
CA HIS A 185 21.70 17.91 17.75
C HIS A 185 21.46 19.15 16.91
N GLU A 186 22.46 19.52 16.10
CA GLU A 186 22.40 20.66 15.19
C GLU A 186 22.31 20.23 13.74
N TRP A 187 21.49 20.94 12.96
CA TRP A 187 21.40 20.73 11.51
C TRP A 187 20.93 21.98 10.79
N LYS A 188 21.10 21.99 9.45
CA LYS A 188 20.67 23.10 8.59
C LYS A 188 19.50 22.69 7.72
N THR A 189 18.42 23.46 7.75
CA THR A 189 17.25 23.27 6.86
C THR A 189 16.40 24.55 6.83
N SER A 190 15.41 24.62 5.95
CA SER A 190 14.51 25.77 5.90
C SER A 190 13.40 25.70 6.95
N PRO A 191 12.87 26.85 7.45
CA PRO A 191 11.66 26.87 8.27
C PRO A 191 10.48 26.12 7.64
N SER A 192 10.30 26.26 6.32
CA SER A 192 9.23 25.59 5.56
C SER A 192 9.33 24.07 5.53
N HIS A 193 10.55 23.53 5.64
CA HIS A 193 10.80 22.09 5.71
C HIS A 193 10.76 21.63 7.17
N ARG A 194 11.43 22.36 8.07
CA ARG A 194 11.48 22.08 9.51
C ARG A 194 10.09 22.02 10.12
N SER A 195 9.14 22.85 9.70
CA SER A 195 7.76 22.80 10.21
C SER A 195 7.07 21.45 9.99
N ARG A 196 7.55 20.63 9.05
CA ARG A 196 7.02 19.29 8.71
C ARG A 196 7.96 18.14 9.07
N THR A 197 9.21 18.42 9.41
CA THR A 197 10.22 17.40 9.67
C THR A 197 10.96 17.66 10.98
N GLY A 198 11.15 16.63 11.80
CA GLY A 198 11.97 16.71 13.00
C GLY A 198 13.47 16.65 12.76
N CYS A 199 14.23 16.59 13.85
CA CYS A 199 15.68 16.42 13.83
C CYS A 199 16.09 15.15 13.04
N PRO A 200 17.01 15.25 12.06
CA PRO A 200 17.43 14.11 11.24
C PRO A 200 18.19 13.04 12.05
N THR A 201 18.94 13.43 13.09
CA THR A 201 19.64 12.49 13.97
C THR A 201 18.67 11.73 14.87
N CYS A 202 17.74 12.42 15.53
CA CYS A 202 16.68 11.77 16.32
C CYS A 202 15.81 10.85 15.46
N GLY A 203 15.53 11.25 14.22
CA GLY A 203 14.76 10.48 13.25
C GLY A 203 15.56 9.41 12.51
N ARG A 204 16.81 9.11 12.92
CA ARG A 204 17.69 8.07 12.32
C ARG A 204 17.93 8.26 10.80
N LYS A 205 17.85 9.49 10.30
CA LYS A 205 18.21 9.84 8.91
C LYS A 205 19.70 10.16 8.76
N THR A 206 20.30 10.72 9.81
CA THR A 206 21.73 11.02 9.90
C THR A 206 22.31 10.23 11.06
N VAL A 207 23.48 9.62 10.84
CA VAL A 207 24.21 8.87 11.87
C VAL A 207 25.03 9.86 12.69
N LEU A 208 24.99 9.69 14.02
CA LEU A 208 25.83 10.37 14.99
C LEU A 208 26.48 9.29 15.88
N PRO A 209 27.80 9.09 15.75
CA PRO A 209 28.56 8.19 16.61
C PRO A 209 28.37 8.51 18.10
N GLY A 210 28.20 7.49 18.92
CA GLY A 210 27.92 7.62 20.36
C GLY A 210 26.46 7.90 20.71
N PHE A 211 25.56 7.99 19.73
CA PHE A 211 24.14 8.30 19.98
C PHE A 211 23.17 7.35 19.29
N ASN A 212 23.20 7.28 17.95
CA ASN A 212 22.23 6.49 17.18
C ASN A 212 22.87 5.51 16.19
N ASP A 213 24.19 5.40 16.19
CA ASP A 213 24.92 4.43 15.40
C ASP A 213 24.69 2.99 15.90
N LEU A 214 24.98 2.01 15.05
CA LEU A 214 24.76 0.61 15.33
C LEU A 214 25.67 0.13 16.48
N ALA A 215 26.92 0.59 16.54
CA ALA A 215 27.85 0.19 17.60
C ALA A 215 27.36 0.61 19.00
N THR A 216 26.83 1.84 19.12
CA THR A 216 26.27 2.33 20.38
C THR A 216 24.96 1.67 20.74
N THR A 217 24.07 1.44 19.77
CA THR A 217 22.71 0.96 20.04
C THR A 217 22.59 -0.56 20.12
N HIS A 218 23.48 -1.31 19.45
CA HIS A 218 23.48 -2.77 19.34
C HIS A 218 24.93 -3.29 19.33
N PRO A 219 25.64 -3.18 20.47
CA PRO A 219 27.05 -3.56 20.57
C PRO A 219 27.28 -5.03 20.21
N GLU A 220 26.33 -5.92 20.50
CA GLU A 220 26.38 -7.34 20.13
C GLU A 220 26.41 -7.53 18.61
N LEU A 221 25.58 -6.79 17.86
CA LEU A 221 25.57 -6.85 16.39
C LEU A 221 26.82 -6.21 15.79
N ALA A 222 27.42 -5.22 16.47
CA ALA A 222 28.66 -4.62 16.01
C ALA A 222 29.83 -5.61 15.99
N THR A 223 29.82 -6.63 16.86
CA THR A 223 30.83 -7.70 16.82
C THR A 223 30.71 -8.60 15.60
N GLU A 224 29.50 -8.70 15.02
CA GLU A 224 29.24 -9.47 13.80
C GLU A 224 29.44 -8.64 12.52
N ALA A 225 29.64 -7.32 12.63
CA ALA A 225 29.72 -6.43 11.49
C ALA A 225 31.08 -6.53 10.80
N LEU A 226 31.09 -6.79 9.49
CA LEU A 226 32.30 -6.71 8.65
C LEU A 226 32.48 -5.31 8.03
N PHE A 227 31.97 -4.29 8.69
CA PHE A 227 31.97 -2.89 8.26
C PHE A 227 32.07 -1.98 9.48
N ASP A 228 32.30 -0.68 9.27
CA ASP A 228 32.30 0.31 10.35
C ASP A 228 30.88 0.49 10.94
N ALA A 229 30.63 -0.15 12.08
CA ALA A 229 29.36 -0.10 12.79
C ALA A 229 29.01 1.30 13.35
N THR A 230 29.97 2.23 13.41
CA THR A 230 29.70 3.63 13.80
C THR A 230 29.13 4.47 12.66
N SER A 231 29.20 3.97 11.42
CA SER A 231 28.81 4.69 10.21
C SER A 231 27.36 4.47 9.77
N VAL A 232 26.58 3.66 10.50
CA VAL A 232 25.20 3.31 10.13
C VAL A 232 24.29 3.30 11.35
N VAL A 233 23.02 3.67 11.15
CA VAL A 233 21.97 3.50 12.16
C VAL A 233 21.35 2.10 12.08
N SER A 234 20.83 1.61 13.21
CA SER A 234 20.09 0.33 13.30
C SER A 234 18.87 0.25 12.37
N GLY A 235 18.24 1.37 12.04
CA GLY A 235 17.10 1.45 11.11
C GLY A 235 17.45 1.42 9.62
N SER A 236 18.71 1.20 9.24
CA SER A 236 19.15 1.30 7.85
C SER A 236 18.71 0.10 7.01
N ASN A 237 18.17 0.36 5.81
CA ASN A 237 17.88 -0.66 4.80
C ASN A 237 19.10 -1.10 3.98
N ARG A 238 20.29 -0.53 4.24
CA ARG A 238 21.53 -0.91 3.54
C ARG A 238 21.86 -2.36 3.83
N ARG A 239 22.10 -3.15 2.79
CA ARG A 239 22.61 -4.52 2.89
C ARG A 239 24.11 -4.46 3.11
N LEU A 240 24.57 -5.02 4.22
CA LEU A 240 25.97 -5.01 4.60
C LEU A 240 26.43 -6.44 4.92
N PRO A 241 27.75 -6.72 4.82
CA PRO A 241 28.31 -8.02 5.15
C PRO A 241 28.39 -8.23 6.67
N TRP A 242 28.09 -9.45 7.10
CA TRP A 242 28.09 -9.90 8.49
C TRP A 242 28.84 -11.22 8.62
N ARG A 243 29.40 -11.48 9.80
CA ARG A 243 30.03 -12.74 10.17
C ARG A 243 29.52 -13.21 11.54
N CYS A 244 29.07 -14.46 11.63
CA CYS A 244 28.66 -15.04 12.92
C CYS A 244 29.86 -15.62 13.67
N THR A 245 29.65 -16.02 14.92
CA THR A 245 30.65 -16.70 15.75
C THR A 245 31.22 -17.97 15.14
N LEU A 246 30.44 -18.71 14.34
CA LEU A 246 30.89 -19.89 13.59
C LEU A 246 31.67 -19.55 12.29
N GLY A 247 31.90 -18.26 12.00
CA GLY A 247 32.67 -17.81 10.84
C GLY A 247 31.90 -17.70 9.52
N HIS A 248 30.59 -18.03 9.48
CA HIS A 248 29.81 -17.88 8.26
C HIS A 248 29.61 -16.41 7.88
N GLU A 249 29.78 -16.09 6.59
CA GLU A 249 29.59 -14.74 6.06
C GLU A 249 28.34 -14.60 5.21
N TRP A 250 27.56 -13.54 5.44
CA TRP A 250 26.35 -13.27 4.65
C TRP A 250 26.03 -11.79 4.55
N THR A 251 25.18 -11.43 3.58
CA THR A 251 24.71 -10.06 3.37
C THR A 251 23.25 -9.90 3.79
N ALA A 252 22.99 -8.94 4.69
CA ALA A 252 21.65 -8.65 5.20
C ALA A 252 21.45 -7.14 5.47
N PRO A 253 20.21 -6.62 5.37
CA PRO A 253 19.89 -5.26 5.80
C PRO A 253 20.08 -5.08 7.31
N VAL A 254 20.66 -3.95 7.74
CA VAL A 254 20.86 -3.64 9.18
C VAL A 254 19.55 -3.68 9.96
N ILE A 255 18.47 -3.10 9.41
CA ILE A 255 17.14 -3.08 10.04
C ILE A 255 16.56 -4.47 10.31
N ARG A 256 16.90 -5.48 9.50
CA ARG A 256 16.46 -6.87 9.72
C ARG A 256 17.23 -7.55 10.86
N ARG A 257 18.47 -7.11 11.10
CA ARG A 257 19.32 -7.60 12.18
C ARG A 257 18.97 -6.94 13.51
N ALA A 258 18.85 -5.61 13.52
CA ALA A 258 18.63 -4.79 14.71
C ALA A 258 17.15 -4.61 15.10
N GLY A 259 16.24 -5.39 14.48
CA GLY A 259 14.82 -5.38 14.83
C GLY A 259 14.52 -6.23 16.08
N PRO A 260 13.31 -6.13 16.66
CA PRO A 260 12.92 -6.90 17.86
C PRO A 260 13.01 -8.43 17.69
N GLN A 261 12.79 -8.92 16.47
CA GLN A 261 12.93 -10.32 16.08
C GLN A 261 14.15 -10.51 15.17
N GLY A 262 15.26 -9.86 15.51
CA GLY A 262 16.48 -9.82 14.69
C GLY A 262 16.83 -11.17 14.06
N THR A 263 16.99 -11.18 12.73
CA THR A 263 17.35 -12.43 12.03
C THR A 263 18.84 -12.71 12.24
N GLY A 264 19.19 -13.89 12.74
CA GLY A 264 20.58 -14.33 12.89
C GLY A 264 21.22 -14.80 11.57
N CYS A 265 22.27 -15.62 11.69
CA CYS A 265 22.92 -16.23 10.54
C CYS A 265 21.95 -17.16 9.77
N PRO A 266 21.77 -16.96 8.44
CA PRO A 266 20.87 -17.77 7.64
C PRO A 266 21.36 -19.22 7.48
N TYR A 267 22.66 -19.47 7.63
CA TYR A 267 23.22 -20.82 7.58
C TYR A 267 22.98 -21.56 8.90
N CYS A 268 23.21 -20.92 10.05
CA CYS A 268 22.96 -21.53 11.36
C CYS A 268 21.48 -21.87 11.58
N THR A 269 20.58 -21.04 11.05
CA THR A 269 19.12 -21.26 11.15
C THR A 269 18.57 -22.20 10.07
N GLY A 270 19.41 -22.67 9.14
CA GLY A 270 19.00 -23.58 8.06
C GLY A 270 18.16 -22.91 6.95
N GLN A 271 18.08 -21.58 6.92
CA GLN A 271 17.41 -20.85 5.84
C GLN A 271 18.21 -20.87 4.52
N LYS A 272 19.55 -20.91 4.63
CA LYS A 272 20.47 -21.10 3.51
C LYS A 272 21.32 -22.33 3.75
N ILE A 273 21.65 -23.02 2.67
CA ILE A 273 22.45 -24.24 2.70
C ILE A 273 23.92 -23.88 2.49
N LEU A 274 24.77 -24.42 3.36
CA LEU A 274 26.22 -24.37 3.28
C LEU A 274 26.74 -25.81 3.27
N PRO A 275 27.23 -26.31 2.12
CA PRO A 275 27.85 -27.62 2.03
C PRO A 275 29.02 -27.78 3.02
N GLY A 276 29.06 -28.91 3.72
CA GLY A 276 30.02 -29.20 4.78
C GLY A 276 29.60 -28.70 6.18
N PHE A 277 28.41 -28.09 6.32
CA PHE A 277 27.92 -27.58 7.61
C PHE A 277 26.49 -28.03 7.93
N ASN A 278 25.51 -27.59 7.13
CA ASN A 278 24.08 -27.83 7.42
C ASN A 278 23.34 -28.61 6.33
N ASP A 279 24.08 -29.11 5.34
CA ASP A 279 23.53 -29.96 4.31
C ASP A 279 23.21 -31.38 4.83
N LEU A 280 22.38 -32.10 4.10
CA LEU A 280 21.92 -33.44 4.48
C LEU A 280 23.07 -34.45 4.51
N SER A 281 24.05 -34.32 3.60
CA SER A 281 25.19 -35.25 3.55
C SER A 281 26.08 -35.15 4.80
N THR A 282 26.21 -33.94 5.36
CA THR A 282 26.99 -33.67 6.56
C THR A 282 26.21 -33.98 7.84
N THR A 283 24.94 -33.57 7.90
CA THR A 283 24.13 -33.67 9.13
C THR A 283 23.45 -35.04 9.31
N ARG A 284 23.10 -35.72 8.21
CA ARG A 284 22.42 -37.04 8.21
C ARG A 284 22.95 -37.93 7.06
N PRO A 285 24.18 -38.45 7.17
CA PRO A 285 24.76 -39.33 6.14
C PRO A 285 23.91 -40.58 5.85
N ASP A 286 23.20 -41.08 6.87
CA ASP A 286 22.27 -42.21 6.78
C ASP A 286 21.12 -41.91 5.81
N LEU A 287 20.52 -40.72 5.90
CA LEU A 287 19.45 -40.30 5.00
C LEU A 287 20.00 -39.91 3.63
N ALA A 288 21.18 -39.29 3.57
CA ALA A 288 21.82 -38.92 2.32
C ALA A 288 22.08 -40.14 1.42
N ALA A 289 22.42 -41.30 2.00
CA ALA A 289 22.61 -42.56 1.27
C ALA A 289 21.30 -43.12 0.67
N GLU A 290 20.13 -42.77 1.22
CA GLU A 290 18.83 -43.23 0.71
C GLU A 290 18.28 -42.34 -0.42
N VAL A 291 18.87 -41.16 -0.70
CA VAL A 291 18.39 -40.24 -1.74
C VAL A 291 18.83 -40.71 -3.12
N LEU A 292 17.89 -40.80 -4.07
CA LEU A 292 18.15 -41.36 -5.41
C LEU A 292 18.54 -40.35 -6.49
N LEU A 293 17.80 -39.24 -6.61
CA LEU A 293 17.86 -38.36 -7.80
C LEU A 293 18.42 -36.96 -7.50
N GLU A 294 18.44 -36.57 -6.23
CA GLU A 294 18.76 -35.21 -5.80
C GLU A 294 20.11 -35.21 -5.09
N ASP A 295 20.92 -34.18 -5.30
CA ASP A 295 22.20 -34.05 -4.58
C ASP A 295 21.92 -33.76 -3.10
N PRO A 296 22.31 -34.64 -2.15
CA PRO A 296 22.09 -34.43 -0.73
C PRO A 296 22.75 -33.15 -0.18
N ARG A 297 23.77 -32.61 -0.87
CA ARG A 297 24.43 -31.35 -0.49
C ARG A 297 23.56 -30.12 -0.72
N THR A 298 22.48 -30.26 -1.48
CA THR A 298 21.50 -29.21 -1.79
C THR A 298 20.25 -29.29 -0.91
N LEU A 299 20.24 -30.18 0.08
CA LEU A 299 19.11 -30.43 0.96
C LEU A 299 19.54 -30.17 2.41
N THR A 300 18.62 -29.71 3.25
CA THR A 300 18.79 -29.69 4.71
C THR A 300 17.88 -30.74 5.34
N ALA A 301 18.24 -31.25 6.51
CA ALA A 301 17.45 -32.25 7.23
C ALA A 301 15.99 -31.82 7.48
N PHE A 302 15.74 -30.51 7.62
CA PHE A 302 14.41 -29.94 7.86
C PHE A 302 13.71 -29.43 6.60
N SER A 303 14.21 -29.75 5.41
CA SER A 303 13.61 -29.30 4.15
C SER A 303 12.26 -29.99 3.90
N ASN A 304 11.24 -29.20 3.56
CA ASN A 304 9.95 -29.72 3.11
C ASN A 304 9.95 -30.17 1.64
N LYS A 305 11.09 -30.09 0.94
CA LYS A 305 11.23 -30.59 -0.45
C LYS A 305 11.00 -32.09 -0.47
N ARG A 306 10.11 -32.54 -1.36
CA ARG A 306 9.86 -33.97 -1.60
C ARG A 306 10.92 -34.50 -2.56
N VAL A 307 11.57 -35.58 -2.16
CA VAL A 307 12.61 -36.24 -2.94
C VAL A 307 12.34 -37.74 -3.02
N SER A 308 12.98 -38.40 -3.99
CA SER A 308 12.95 -39.85 -4.19
C SER A 308 13.86 -40.55 -3.20
N TRP A 309 13.33 -41.51 -2.46
CA TRP A 309 14.03 -42.34 -1.49
C TRP A 309 14.09 -43.80 -1.94
N ARG A 310 15.17 -44.49 -1.62
CA ARG A 310 15.30 -45.95 -1.70
C ARG A 310 15.80 -46.50 -0.37
N CYS A 311 15.02 -47.36 0.28
CA CYS A 311 15.46 -48.02 1.51
C CYS A 311 16.42 -49.19 1.22
N SER A 312 17.07 -49.72 2.25
CA SER A 312 17.93 -50.91 2.15
C SER A 312 17.23 -52.15 1.58
N GLN A 313 15.90 -52.27 1.71
CA GLN A 313 15.09 -53.34 1.12
C GLN A 313 14.69 -53.08 -0.35
N GLY A 314 15.21 -52.02 -0.98
CA GLY A 314 14.96 -51.68 -2.38
C GLY A 314 13.66 -50.94 -2.68
N HIS A 315 12.79 -50.69 -1.71
CA HIS A 315 11.55 -49.96 -1.94
C HIS A 315 11.79 -48.49 -2.29
N GLU A 316 11.06 -47.98 -3.28
CA GLU A 316 11.14 -46.58 -3.72
C GLU A 316 9.88 -45.79 -3.36
N TRP A 317 10.05 -44.58 -2.82
CA TRP A 317 8.94 -43.68 -2.53
C TRP A 317 9.32 -42.20 -2.53
N GLN A 318 8.28 -41.35 -2.57
CA GLN A 318 8.40 -39.89 -2.48
C GLN A 318 8.01 -39.40 -1.10
N ALA A 319 8.93 -38.73 -0.40
CA ALA A 319 8.66 -38.10 0.90
C ALA A 319 9.47 -36.81 1.06
N ALA A 320 8.98 -35.91 1.93
CA ALA A 320 9.73 -34.72 2.31
C ALA A 320 10.94 -35.08 3.19
N VAL A 321 12.07 -34.39 3.01
CA VAL A 321 13.30 -34.63 3.81
C VAL A 321 13.04 -34.45 5.31
N ALA A 322 12.30 -33.42 5.70
CA ALA A 322 11.88 -33.17 7.08
C ALA A 322 11.15 -34.36 7.70
N ASN A 323 10.25 -35.01 6.95
CA ASN A 323 9.52 -36.17 7.43
C ASN A 323 10.45 -37.37 7.69
N ARG A 324 11.47 -37.56 6.84
CA ARG A 324 12.49 -38.60 7.06
C ARG A 324 13.37 -38.29 8.27
N ALA A 325 13.83 -37.04 8.40
CA ALA A 325 14.61 -36.61 9.56
C ALA A 325 13.87 -36.74 10.89
N MET A 326 12.53 -36.63 10.88
CA MET A 326 11.66 -36.88 12.05
C MET A 326 11.37 -38.37 12.31
N GLY A 327 12.00 -39.31 11.59
CA GLY A 327 11.85 -40.76 11.82
C GLY A 327 10.65 -41.40 11.13
N LYS A 328 10.03 -40.77 10.11
CA LYS A 328 9.02 -41.45 9.29
C LYS A 328 9.73 -42.32 8.25
N ASP A 329 9.89 -43.60 8.56
CA ASP A 329 10.59 -44.56 7.71
C ASP A 329 9.78 -45.05 6.50
N CYS A 330 10.39 -45.94 5.73
CA CYS A 330 9.82 -46.51 4.52
C CYS A 330 8.36 -46.95 4.74
N PRO A 331 7.40 -46.45 3.93
CA PRO A 331 5.98 -46.77 4.11
C PRO A 331 5.66 -48.24 3.83
N TYR A 332 6.50 -48.92 3.05
CA TYR A 332 6.36 -50.34 2.76
C TYR A 332 6.89 -51.19 3.92
N CYS A 333 8.10 -50.91 4.44
CA CYS A 333 8.66 -51.63 5.58
C CYS A 333 7.84 -51.43 6.87
N SER A 334 7.25 -50.26 7.06
CA SER A 334 6.37 -49.97 8.21
C SER A 334 4.95 -50.52 8.06
N GLY A 335 4.64 -51.24 6.97
CA GLY A 335 3.33 -51.84 6.74
C GLY A 335 2.20 -50.84 6.49
N ARG A 336 2.52 -49.57 6.17
CA ARG A 336 1.53 -48.53 5.85
C ARG A 336 1.07 -48.55 4.40
N LYS A 337 1.93 -49.04 3.50
CA LYS A 337 1.61 -49.35 2.10
C LYS A 337 1.77 -50.85 1.88
N ALA A 338 0.85 -51.41 1.10
CA ALA A 338 0.95 -52.79 0.65
C ALA A 338 2.06 -52.96 -0.39
N ILE A 339 2.73 -54.10 -0.31
CA ILE A 339 3.50 -54.70 -1.39
C ILE A 339 2.63 -55.87 -1.88
N PRO A 340 2.07 -55.80 -3.11
CA PRO A 340 1.28 -56.89 -3.65
C PRO A 340 2.06 -58.22 -3.65
N GLY A 341 1.45 -59.29 -3.15
CA GLY A 341 2.02 -60.62 -3.04
C GLY A 341 2.92 -60.85 -1.82
N LEU A 342 3.11 -59.85 -0.94
CA LEU A 342 3.96 -59.99 0.25
C LEU A 342 3.32 -59.45 1.52
N THR A 343 2.82 -58.21 1.50
CA THR A 343 2.30 -57.52 2.69
C THR A 343 0.90 -56.95 2.52
N ASP A 344 0.27 -57.24 1.38
CA ASP A 344 -1.11 -56.87 1.13
C ASP A 344 -2.10 -57.70 1.98
N LEU A 345 -3.32 -57.18 2.10
CA LEU A 345 -4.37 -57.77 2.92
C LEU A 345 -4.81 -59.12 2.36
N ALA A 346 -4.85 -59.28 1.03
CA ALA A 346 -5.23 -60.55 0.39
C ALA A 346 -4.25 -61.67 0.73
N THR A 347 -2.95 -61.39 0.67
CA THR A 347 -1.90 -62.36 0.98
C THR A 347 -1.82 -62.68 2.48
N THR A 348 -1.92 -61.67 3.35
CA THR A 348 -1.70 -61.86 4.79
C THR A 348 -2.93 -62.30 5.56
N HIS A 349 -4.12 -61.88 5.14
CA HIS A 349 -5.39 -62.16 5.82
C HIS A 349 -6.51 -62.50 4.80
N PRO A 350 -6.43 -63.66 4.12
CA PRO A 350 -7.37 -64.03 3.07
C PRO A 350 -8.85 -63.97 3.51
N ALA A 351 -9.16 -64.45 4.71
CA ALA A 351 -10.53 -64.43 5.25
C ALA A 351 -11.10 -63.01 5.42
N LEU A 352 -10.27 -62.01 5.71
CA LEU A 352 -10.70 -60.61 5.76
C LEU A 352 -10.78 -60.00 4.35
N ALA A 353 -9.97 -60.47 3.40
CA ALA A 353 -10.04 -60.04 2.02
C ALA A 353 -11.39 -60.42 1.37
N ASP A 354 -11.98 -61.54 1.76
CA ASP A 354 -13.33 -61.95 1.32
C ASP A 354 -14.43 -60.98 1.80
N GLU A 355 -14.21 -60.31 2.93
CA GLU A 355 -15.12 -59.28 3.44
C GLU A 355 -14.87 -57.88 2.86
N ALA A 356 -13.83 -57.69 2.04
CA ALA A 356 -13.42 -56.38 1.56
C ALA A 356 -14.27 -55.92 0.35
N LEU A 357 -14.91 -54.75 0.46
CA LEU A 357 -15.57 -54.08 -0.68
C LEU A 357 -14.59 -53.15 -1.45
N PHE A 358 -13.31 -53.48 -1.42
CA PHE A 358 -12.21 -52.75 -2.06
C PHE A 358 -11.14 -53.72 -2.52
N ASP A 359 -10.23 -53.30 -3.40
CA ASP A 359 -9.10 -54.14 -3.84
C ASP A 359 -8.16 -54.48 -2.67
N PRO A 360 -8.15 -55.73 -2.18
CA PRO A 360 -7.38 -56.13 -1.00
C PRO A 360 -5.88 -56.29 -1.31
N THR A 361 -5.49 -56.32 -2.59
CA THR A 361 -4.08 -56.39 -3.00
C THR A 361 -3.38 -55.03 -2.93
N ALA A 362 -4.15 -53.94 -2.92
CA ALA A 362 -3.65 -52.57 -2.85
C ALA A 362 -3.54 -52.01 -1.41
N VAL A 363 -3.99 -52.76 -0.40
CA VAL A 363 -4.13 -52.28 0.99
C VAL A 363 -3.39 -53.21 1.93
N SER A 364 -2.59 -52.68 2.84
CA SER A 364 -1.88 -53.48 3.85
C SER A 364 -2.75 -53.73 5.08
N ALA A 365 -2.51 -54.85 5.76
CA ALA A 365 -3.15 -55.19 7.04
C ALA A 365 -2.98 -54.11 8.13
N GLY A 366 -1.89 -53.33 8.08
CA GLY A 366 -1.59 -52.24 9.02
C GLY A 366 -2.18 -50.88 8.64
N SER A 367 -3.00 -50.79 7.58
CA SER A 367 -3.56 -49.52 7.10
C SER A 367 -4.56 -48.92 8.10
N ASN A 368 -4.42 -47.61 8.34
CA ASN A 368 -5.35 -46.81 9.15
C ASN A 368 -6.46 -46.15 8.32
N ARG A 369 -6.56 -46.46 7.01
CA ARG A 369 -7.63 -45.92 6.15
C ARG A 369 -8.95 -46.62 6.45
N ARG A 370 -10.03 -45.88 6.73
CA ARG A 370 -11.37 -46.47 6.87
C ARG A 370 -11.87 -46.91 5.50
N LEU A 371 -12.21 -48.19 5.39
CA LEU A 371 -12.63 -48.85 4.16
C LEU A 371 -13.98 -49.56 4.37
N PRO A 372 -14.77 -49.75 3.30
CA PRO A 372 -16.03 -50.48 3.38
C PRO A 372 -15.79 -52.00 3.46
N TRP A 373 -16.57 -52.68 4.29
CA TRP A 373 -16.55 -54.13 4.52
C TRP A 373 -17.96 -54.70 4.45
N ARG A 374 -18.07 -56.00 4.14
CA ARG A 374 -19.31 -56.77 4.17
C ARG A 374 -19.07 -58.14 4.81
N CYS A 375 -19.87 -58.53 5.80
CA CYS A 375 -19.74 -59.85 6.43
C CYS A 375 -20.54 -60.93 5.66
N GLY A 376 -20.38 -62.20 6.06
CA GLY A 376 -21.11 -63.34 5.45
C GLY A 376 -22.64 -63.24 5.54
N GLU A 377 -23.16 -62.55 6.57
CA GLU A 377 -24.60 -62.26 6.73
C GLU A 377 -25.09 -61.04 5.89
N GLY A 378 -24.19 -60.41 5.12
CA GLY A 378 -24.52 -59.31 4.20
C GLY A 378 -24.52 -57.90 4.80
N HIS A 379 -24.20 -57.72 6.09
CA HIS A 379 -24.13 -56.40 6.72
C HIS A 379 -22.92 -55.59 6.23
N GLU A 380 -23.11 -54.29 5.95
CA GLU A 380 -22.05 -53.39 5.48
C GLU A 380 -21.65 -52.34 6.53
N TRP A 381 -20.34 -52.10 6.68
CA TRP A 381 -19.82 -51.06 7.58
C TRP A 381 -18.46 -50.52 7.16
N LYS A 382 -18.03 -49.42 7.80
CA LYS A 382 -16.71 -48.80 7.57
C LYS A 382 -15.77 -49.01 8.76
N ALA A 383 -14.66 -49.71 8.53
CA ALA A 383 -13.62 -49.99 9.54
C ALA A 383 -12.20 -49.88 8.93
N THR A 384 -11.17 -49.77 9.77
CA THR A 384 -9.77 -49.76 9.27
C THR A 384 -9.23 -51.20 9.20
N PRO A 385 -8.42 -51.55 8.18
CA PRO A 385 -7.76 -52.86 8.11
C PRO A 385 -7.02 -53.21 9.40
N VAL A 386 -6.29 -52.26 10.00
CA VAL A 386 -5.57 -52.50 11.25
C VAL A 386 -6.48 -52.84 12.43
N SER A 387 -7.70 -52.29 12.52
CA SER A 387 -8.61 -52.65 13.61
C SER A 387 -9.19 -54.06 13.43
N ARG A 388 -9.44 -54.46 12.17
CA ARG A 388 -9.92 -55.79 11.82
C ARG A 388 -8.87 -56.87 12.09
N THR A 389 -7.58 -56.58 11.83
CA THR A 389 -6.47 -57.53 11.98
C THR A 389 -5.90 -57.59 13.39
N SER A 390 -5.68 -56.45 14.06
CA SER A 390 -4.99 -56.39 15.37
C SER A 390 -5.90 -56.41 16.60
N ARG A 391 -7.16 -55.96 16.47
CA ARG A 391 -8.12 -55.85 17.59
C ARG A 391 -9.33 -56.75 17.45
N THR A 392 -9.33 -57.65 16.44
CA THR A 392 -10.41 -58.60 16.13
C THR A 392 -11.81 -57.98 16.20
N THR A 393 -11.95 -56.73 15.74
CA THR A 393 -13.26 -56.07 15.68
C THR A 393 -14.03 -56.61 14.49
N GLY A 394 -15.11 -57.36 14.76
CA GLY A 394 -15.99 -57.97 13.75
C GLY A 394 -17.09 -57.02 13.26
N CYS A 395 -18.08 -57.59 12.58
CA CYS A 395 -19.27 -56.85 12.14
C CYS A 395 -20.05 -56.30 13.36
N PRO A 396 -20.33 -54.97 13.42
CA PRO A 396 -21.10 -54.37 14.51
C PRO A 396 -22.51 -54.96 14.67
N SER A 397 -23.15 -55.35 13.57
CA SER A 397 -24.49 -55.95 13.57
C SER A 397 -24.53 -57.42 14.00
N CYS A 398 -23.42 -58.14 13.81
CA CYS A 398 -23.31 -59.54 14.25
C CYS A 398 -22.81 -59.67 15.70
N ALA A 399 -22.38 -58.57 16.33
CA ALA A 399 -21.91 -58.58 17.70
C ALA A 399 -23.08 -58.90 18.66
N PRO A 400 -22.92 -59.82 19.64
CA PRO A 400 -23.98 -60.18 20.58
C PRO A 400 -24.41 -59.02 21.49
N TYR A 401 -23.56 -58.01 21.64
CA TYR A 401 -23.81 -56.80 22.41
C TYR A 401 -23.38 -55.57 21.61
N GLY A 402 -24.18 -54.51 21.64
CA GLY A 402 -23.87 -53.24 20.96
C GLY A 402 -25.07 -52.63 20.23
N TYR A 403 -24.86 -51.44 19.68
CA TYR A 403 -25.83 -50.80 18.81
C TYR A 403 -25.75 -51.39 17.39
N ASP A 404 -26.82 -52.02 16.93
CA ASP A 404 -26.96 -52.52 15.56
C ASP A 404 -27.39 -51.37 14.63
N ILE A 405 -26.47 -50.91 13.79
CA ILE A 405 -26.68 -49.80 12.87
C ILE A 405 -27.69 -50.10 11.75
N ASN A 406 -27.97 -51.38 11.49
CA ASN A 406 -28.88 -51.80 10.43
C ASN A 406 -30.33 -51.94 10.91
N ARG A 407 -30.62 -51.68 12.20
CA ARG A 407 -31.98 -51.66 12.75
C ARG A 407 -32.47 -50.22 12.94
N PRO A 408 -33.80 -49.99 12.97
CA PRO A 408 -34.34 -48.69 13.33
C PRO A 408 -33.82 -48.23 14.69
N ALA A 409 -33.53 -46.93 14.78
CA ALA A 409 -32.94 -46.33 15.96
C ALA A 409 -33.63 -45.02 16.34
N TRP A 410 -33.35 -44.57 17.57
CA TRP A 410 -33.82 -43.32 18.12
C TRP A 410 -32.62 -42.47 18.53
N LEU A 411 -32.66 -41.19 18.16
CA LEU A 411 -31.77 -40.15 18.66
C LEU A 411 -32.42 -39.53 19.91
N TYR A 412 -31.68 -39.40 20.99
CA TYR A 412 -32.16 -38.77 22.22
C TYR A 412 -31.25 -37.60 22.63
N LEU A 413 -31.86 -36.60 23.26
CA LEU A 413 -31.22 -35.47 23.91
C LEU A 413 -31.66 -35.45 25.37
N LEU A 414 -30.72 -35.54 26.31
CA LEU A 414 -30.97 -35.56 27.74
C LEU A 414 -30.31 -34.36 28.41
N ALA A 415 -30.89 -33.92 29.52
CA ALA A 415 -30.32 -32.96 30.44
C ALA A 415 -30.19 -33.56 31.84
N HIS A 416 -29.11 -33.20 32.54
CA HIS A 416 -28.93 -33.46 33.96
C HIS A 416 -28.89 -32.12 34.68
N GLU A 417 -30.03 -31.66 35.18
CA GLU A 417 -30.19 -30.28 35.68
C GLU A 417 -29.25 -29.95 36.84
N THR A 418 -29.06 -30.90 37.77
CA THR A 418 -28.23 -30.70 38.97
C THR A 418 -26.73 -30.60 38.68
N GLU A 419 -26.27 -31.22 37.59
CA GLU A 419 -24.86 -31.16 37.16
C GLU A 419 -24.65 -30.23 35.96
N GLY A 420 -25.73 -29.65 35.43
CA GLY A 420 -25.69 -28.78 34.25
C GLY A 420 -25.17 -29.47 32.99
N LEU A 421 -25.37 -30.79 32.85
CA LEU A 421 -24.86 -31.58 31.72
C LEU A 421 -25.92 -31.83 30.65
N LEU A 422 -25.47 -31.93 29.40
CA LEU A 422 -26.28 -32.34 28.25
C LEU A 422 -25.67 -33.58 27.61
N GLN A 423 -26.52 -34.53 27.22
CA GLN A 423 -26.10 -35.72 26.51
C GLN A 423 -26.92 -35.89 25.23
N VAL A 424 -26.23 -36.08 24.11
CA VAL A 424 -26.80 -36.58 22.86
C VAL A 424 -26.36 -38.03 22.68
N GLY A 425 -27.26 -38.90 22.24
CA GLY A 425 -26.93 -40.29 21.97
C GLY A 425 -27.97 -41.01 21.13
N ILE A 426 -27.64 -42.22 20.68
CA ILE A 426 -28.55 -43.09 19.93
C ILE A 426 -28.82 -44.40 20.67
N THR A 427 -29.97 -45.01 20.41
CA THR A 427 -30.34 -46.31 20.96
C THR A 427 -31.29 -47.05 20.01
N GLY A 428 -31.21 -48.39 20.01
CA GLY A 428 -32.19 -49.26 19.34
C GLY A 428 -33.37 -49.61 20.25
N ASP A 429 -33.28 -49.33 21.56
CA ASP A 429 -34.34 -49.52 22.55
C ASP A 429 -34.42 -48.25 23.42
N PRO A 430 -35.31 -47.30 23.08
CA PRO A 430 -35.43 -46.05 23.82
C PRO A 430 -36.00 -46.26 25.21
N GLU A 431 -36.92 -47.21 25.41
CA GLU A 431 -37.59 -47.39 26.71
C GLU A 431 -36.61 -47.86 27.78
N THR A 432 -35.87 -48.93 27.51
CA THR A 432 -34.89 -49.47 28.46
C THR A 432 -33.76 -48.45 28.71
N ARG A 433 -33.27 -47.81 27.65
CA ARG A 433 -32.18 -46.84 27.73
C ARG A 433 -32.56 -45.61 28.55
N LEU A 434 -33.74 -45.03 28.31
CA LEU A 434 -34.22 -43.86 29.03
C LEU A 434 -34.58 -44.18 30.48
N ARG A 435 -35.10 -45.38 30.76
CA ARG A 435 -35.34 -45.83 32.14
C ARG A 435 -34.05 -45.87 32.95
N ALA A 436 -32.98 -46.41 32.38
CA ALA A 436 -31.67 -46.43 33.03
C ALA A 436 -31.11 -45.01 33.27
N HIS A 437 -31.28 -44.10 32.30
CA HIS A 437 -30.83 -42.72 32.40
C HIS A 437 -31.60 -41.91 33.45
N ARG A 438 -32.94 -42.04 33.50
CA ARG A 438 -33.78 -41.43 34.55
C ARG A 438 -33.37 -41.88 35.95
N GLY A 439 -33.01 -43.16 36.12
CA GLY A 439 -32.49 -43.68 37.39
C GLY A 439 -31.20 -43.00 37.87
N ASN A 440 -30.47 -42.35 36.96
CA ASN A 440 -29.24 -41.61 37.25
C ASN A 440 -29.44 -40.08 37.15
N GLY A 441 -30.67 -39.57 37.26
CA GLY A 441 -30.95 -38.13 37.29
C GLY A 441 -31.01 -37.43 35.92
N TRP A 442 -31.00 -38.18 34.81
CA TRP A 442 -31.12 -37.61 33.47
C TRP A 442 -32.58 -37.51 33.02
N GLU A 443 -32.97 -36.33 32.54
CA GLU A 443 -34.29 -36.05 32.01
C GLU A 443 -34.26 -35.89 30.48
N PRO A 444 -35.21 -36.51 29.73
CA PRO A 444 -35.27 -36.39 28.28
C PRO A 444 -35.79 -35.02 27.85
N LEU A 445 -34.97 -34.30 27.08
CA LEU A 445 -35.37 -33.06 26.41
C LEU A 445 -36.11 -33.34 25.09
N ASP A 446 -35.59 -34.28 24.29
CA ASP A 446 -36.15 -34.63 23.00
C ASP A 446 -35.76 -36.08 22.63
N ILE A 447 -36.67 -36.79 21.96
CA ILE A 447 -36.47 -38.16 21.47
C ILE A 447 -37.04 -38.22 20.07
N ARG A 448 -36.22 -38.58 19.09
CA ARG A 448 -36.58 -38.63 17.68
C ARG A 448 -36.39 -40.04 17.15
N GLY A 449 -37.42 -40.59 16.53
CA GLY A 449 -37.41 -41.89 15.87
C GLY A 449 -38.77 -42.57 15.91
N PRO A 450 -38.87 -43.83 15.43
CA PRO A 450 -37.79 -44.59 14.82
C PRO A 450 -37.32 -43.96 13.50
N MET A 451 -36.01 -44.04 13.24
CA MET A 451 -35.40 -43.65 11.96
C MET A 451 -34.38 -44.70 11.53
N ASP A 452 -33.89 -44.60 10.30
CA ASP A 452 -32.80 -45.44 9.81
C ASP A 452 -31.57 -45.36 10.74
N GLY A 453 -30.98 -46.51 11.07
CA GLY A 453 -29.90 -46.58 12.05
C GLY A 453 -28.59 -45.92 11.60
N HIS A 454 -28.31 -45.87 10.29
CA HIS A 454 -27.19 -45.12 9.74
C HIS A 454 -27.46 -43.62 9.83
N LEU A 455 -28.69 -43.20 9.53
CA LEU A 455 -29.11 -41.80 9.66
C LEU A 455 -29.00 -41.32 11.11
N ALA A 456 -29.47 -42.10 12.09
CA ALA A 456 -29.35 -41.78 13.51
C ALA A 456 -27.88 -41.59 13.93
N LYS A 457 -27.00 -42.51 13.50
CA LYS A 457 -25.56 -42.43 13.80
C LYS A 457 -24.88 -41.23 13.14
N GLN A 458 -25.27 -40.91 11.91
CA GLN A 458 -24.79 -39.74 11.22
C GLN A 458 -25.20 -38.46 11.96
N TRP A 459 -26.47 -38.34 12.34
CA TRP A 459 -26.98 -37.17 13.08
C TRP A 459 -26.27 -36.98 14.42
N GLU A 460 -26.05 -38.05 15.19
CA GLU A 460 -25.27 -37.98 16.42
C GLU A 460 -23.86 -37.42 16.18
N THR A 461 -23.18 -37.91 15.14
CA THR A 461 -21.82 -37.48 14.77
C THR A 461 -21.80 -36.01 14.35
N ASP A 462 -22.72 -35.60 13.48
CA ASP A 462 -22.80 -34.24 12.94
C ASP A 462 -23.12 -33.22 14.05
N ILE A 463 -23.99 -33.58 15.00
CA ILE A 463 -24.29 -32.75 16.18
C ILE A 463 -23.04 -32.59 17.06
N LEU A 464 -22.34 -33.68 17.36
CA LEU A 464 -21.13 -33.63 18.19
C LEU A 464 -20.01 -32.83 17.53
N ASP A 465 -19.82 -32.97 16.21
CA ASP A 465 -18.82 -32.23 15.46
C ASP A 465 -19.18 -30.73 15.37
N LEU A 466 -20.45 -30.37 15.22
CA LEU A 466 -20.93 -28.99 15.30
C LEU A 466 -20.69 -28.37 16.68
N LEU A 467 -20.93 -29.12 17.75
CA LEU A 467 -20.65 -28.66 19.11
C LEU A 467 -19.14 -28.44 19.31
N ARG A 468 -18.31 -29.35 18.79
CA ARG A 468 -16.85 -29.22 18.82
C ARG A 468 -16.38 -27.99 18.04
N SER A 469 -16.95 -27.72 16.87
CA SER A 469 -16.59 -26.54 16.06
C SER A 469 -16.98 -25.23 16.73
N LYS A 470 -18.00 -25.25 17.62
CA LYS A 470 -18.41 -24.11 18.44
C LYS A 470 -17.62 -23.98 19.76
N GLY A 471 -16.62 -24.84 19.99
CA GLY A 471 -15.79 -24.81 21.20
C GLY A 471 -16.47 -25.35 22.45
N VAL A 472 -17.56 -26.12 22.30
CA VAL A 472 -18.24 -26.76 23.44
C VAL A 472 -17.35 -27.89 23.97
N PRO A 473 -17.02 -27.91 25.28
CA PRO A 473 -16.24 -29.00 25.88
C PRO A 473 -17.07 -30.28 25.89
N LEU A 474 -16.65 -31.29 25.12
CA LEU A 474 -17.27 -32.61 25.11
C LEU A 474 -16.59 -33.52 26.15
N GLY A 475 -17.38 -34.25 26.93
CA GLY A 475 -16.85 -35.28 27.82
C GLY A 475 -16.06 -36.33 27.04
N ARG A 476 -14.92 -36.79 27.58
CA ARG A 476 -14.24 -37.95 27.00
C ARG A 476 -15.19 -39.13 27.09
N SER A 477 -15.55 -39.73 25.96
CA SER A 477 -16.23 -41.02 25.95
C SER A 477 -15.35 -42.00 26.72
N ALA A 478 -15.73 -42.28 27.96
CA ALA A 478 -15.13 -43.34 28.75
C ALA A 478 -15.36 -44.61 27.95
N GLY A 479 -14.29 -45.14 27.35
CA GLY A 479 -14.28 -46.54 26.99
C GLY A 479 -14.55 -47.32 28.26
N SER A 480 -15.66 -48.04 28.29
CA SER A 480 -15.87 -49.13 29.23
C SER A 480 -14.66 -50.06 29.10
N GLY A 481 -13.83 -50.07 30.15
CA GLY A 481 -12.81 -51.09 30.36
C GLY A 481 -13.43 -52.44 30.70
#